data_AF-A0A016WDY5-F1
#
_entry.id   AF-A0A016WDY5-F1
#
_cell.length_a   1.000
_cell.length_b   1.000
_cell.length_c   1.000
_cell.angle_alpha   90.00
_cell.angle_beta   90.00
_cell.angle_gamma   90.00
#
_symmetry.space_group_name_H-M   'P 1'
#
loop_
_entity.id
_entity.type
_entity.pdbx_description
1 polymer ?
#
loop_
_entity_poly.entity_id
_entity_poly.type
_entity_poly.pdbx_seq_one_letter_code
_entity_poly.pdbx_strand_id
1 'polypeptide(L)'
;MLWYTLLTLSVLARLGQAGAPGTNGELSNPKIKDIVERDAKHYLAAFGYMSKPKASKISDGKTQEPSKYDLQTALLRFQKAFLIYRSGVVDVPTHAKMNEYRCGNKDMFQGEELKELSKGEIWKKKVLLWNITSYPTSLTRPQTREACDEAFEKWRQVAGIDFMETNDAKKADIVISFEEFPIAFMNVAAGATRPVNSRIILDRSRIWGYRNHIPRGISLFHTLLHEIGHTLGLRHNFYRG
;
A
#
# COMPACT_ATOMS: atom_id res chain seq x y z
N MET A 1 32.88 -16.42 -58.24
CA MET A 1 32.14 -17.32 -57.34
C MET A 1 32.73 -17.18 -55.95
N LEU A 2 32.04 -16.54 -55.00
CA LEU A 2 32.23 -16.68 -53.54
C LEU A 2 31.19 -15.79 -52.81
N TRP A 3 30.06 -16.45 -52.54
CA TRP A 3 29.15 -16.42 -51.40
C TRP A 3 29.18 -15.25 -50.40
N TYR A 4 27.97 -14.70 -50.21
CA TYR A 4 27.50 -13.75 -49.19
C TYR A 4 27.53 -14.34 -47.77
N THR A 5 27.87 -13.50 -46.77
CA THR A 5 27.38 -13.64 -45.38
C THR A 5 27.17 -12.26 -44.74
N LEU A 6 25.97 -11.69 -44.88
CA LEU A 6 25.44 -10.69 -43.96
C LEU A 6 24.50 -11.42 -42.99
N LEU A 7 24.96 -11.59 -41.75
CA LEU A 7 24.15 -12.11 -40.64
C LEU A 7 23.33 -10.95 -40.06
N THR A 8 22.10 -10.77 -40.54
CA THR A 8 21.08 -10.02 -39.79
C THR A 8 20.41 -10.96 -38.80
N LEU A 9 20.64 -10.72 -37.50
CA LEU A 9 19.84 -11.32 -36.43
C LEU A 9 18.38 -10.86 -36.56
N SER A 10 17.54 -11.67 -37.20
CA SER A 10 16.10 -11.61 -37.02
C SER A 10 15.75 -12.39 -35.75
N VAL A 11 15.84 -11.72 -34.60
CA VAL A 11 15.15 -12.20 -33.39
C VAL A 11 13.66 -12.00 -33.65
N LEU A 12 12.98 -13.12 -33.86
CA LEU A 12 11.53 -13.22 -33.92
C LEU A 12 10.94 -12.62 -32.62
N ALA A 13 10.51 -11.36 -32.72
CA ALA A 13 9.49 -10.81 -31.85
C ALA A 13 8.24 -11.67 -32.06
N ARG A 14 8.01 -12.63 -31.16
CA ARG A 14 6.68 -13.23 -31.01
C ARG A 14 5.79 -12.11 -30.48
N LEU A 15 5.00 -11.56 -31.41
CA LEU A 15 3.89 -10.65 -31.19
C LEU A 15 2.90 -11.26 -30.19
N GLY A 16 3.10 -11.01 -28.90
CA GLY A 16 1.97 -10.74 -28.03
C GLY A 16 1.43 -9.37 -28.45
N GLN A 17 0.19 -9.31 -28.92
CA GLN A 17 -0.49 -8.04 -29.14
C GLN A 17 -0.74 -7.37 -27.79
N ALA A 18 0.29 -6.74 -27.22
CA ALA A 18 0.08 -5.71 -26.22
C ALA A 18 -0.68 -4.59 -26.95
N GLY A 19 -1.98 -4.45 -26.63
CA GLY A 19 -2.81 -3.41 -27.21
C GLY A 19 -2.17 -2.03 -27.04
N ALA A 20 -2.55 -1.08 -27.89
CA ALA A 20 -1.99 0.27 -27.87
C ALA A 20 -2.05 0.87 -26.44
N PRO A 21 -1.03 1.63 -26.01
CA PRO A 21 -1.04 2.34 -24.74
C PRO A 21 -2.34 3.15 -24.58
N GLY A 22 -3.03 2.98 -23.45
CA GLY A 22 -4.34 3.63 -23.21
C GLY A 22 -5.56 2.82 -23.68
N THR A 23 -5.37 1.63 -24.26
CA THR A 23 -6.45 0.66 -24.48
C THR A 23 -6.45 -0.43 -23.41
N ASN A 24 -7.56 -1.16 -23.28
CA ASN A 24 -7.63 -2.30 -22.34
C ASN A 24 -6.78 -3.51 -22.77
N GLY A 25 -6.17 -3.49 -23.96
CA GLY A 25 -5.21 -4.51 -24.42
C GLY A 25 -5.60 -5.94 -24.05
N GLU A 26 -4.71 -6.64 -23.33
CA GLU A 26 -4.89 -8.03 -22.89
C GLU A 26 -6.04 -8.22 -21.89
N LEU A 27 -6.52 -7.17 -21.21
CA LEU A 27 -7.72 -7.24 -20.34
C LEU A 27 -9.01 -7.45 -21.13
N SER A 28 -8.96 -7.39 -22.47
CA SER A 28 -10.07 -7.82 -23.34
C SER A 28 -10.23 -9.35 -23.39
N ASN A 29 -9.19 -10.12 -23.02
CA ASN A 29 -9.27 -11.58 -22.93
C ASN A 29 -10.17 -11.98 -21.74
N PRO A 30 -11.24 -12.76 -21.95
CA PRO A 30 -12.18 -13.13 -20.88
C PRO A 30 -11.53 -13.82 -19.67
N LYS A 31 -10.50 -14.64 -19.89
CA LYS A 31 -9.80 -15.34 -18.80
C LYS A 31 -8.96 -14.39 -17.96
N ILE A 32 -8.24 -13.48 -18.61
CA ILE A 32 -7.42 -12.46 -17.93
C ILE A 32 -8.33 -11.52 -17.15
N LYS A 33 -9.44 -11.10 -17.77
CA LYS A 33 -10.44 -10.26 -17.13
C LYS A 33 -11.00 -10.90 -15.85
N ASP A 34 -11.34 -12.18 -15.86
CA ASP A 34 -11.86 -12.87 -14.68
C ASP A 34 -10.84 -12.94 -13.53
N ILE A 35 -9.56 -13.20 -13.84
CA ILE A 35 -8.47 -13.19 -12.85
C ILE A 35 -8.34 -11.80 -12.23
N VAL A 36 -8.25 -10.77 -13.07
CA VAL A 36 -8.04 -9.39 -12.63
C VAL A 36 -9.23 -8.85 -11.84
N GLU A 37 -10.47 -9.19 -12.22
CA GLU A 37 -11.66 -8.83 -11.44
C GLU A 37 -11.69 -9.54 -10.08
N ARG A 38 -11.22 -10.79 -10.00
CA ARG A 38 -11.13 -11.53 -8.73
C ARG A 38 -10.12 -10.90 -7.79
N ASP A 39 -8.94 -10.55 -8.28
CA ASP A 39 -7.90 -9.88 -7.49
C ASP A 39 -8.37 -8.49 -7.04
N ALA A 40 -9.04 -7.75 -7.93
CA ALA A 40 -9.63 -6.46 -7.59
C ALA A 40 -10.69 -6.59 -6.49
N LYS A 41 -11.53 -7.65 -6.47
CA LYS A 41 -12.50 -7.87 -5.39
C LYS A 41 -11.80 -8.05 -4.04
N HIS A 42 -10.74 -8.85 -3.97
CA HIS A 42 -9.96 -9.04 -2.75
C HIS A 42 -9.32 -7.73 -2.29
N TYR A 43 -8.72 -6.98 -3.22
CA TYR A 43 -8.11 -5.68 -2.96
C TYR A 43 -9.13 -4.68 -2.40
N LEU A 44 -10.25 -4.49 -3.10
CA LEU A 44 -11.30 -3.56 -2.71
C LEU A 44 -11.93 -3.93 -1.36
N ALA A 45 -12.05 -5.23 -1.05
CA ALA A 45 -12.50 -5.69 0.26
C ALA A 45 -11.45 -5.37 1.35
N ALA A 46 -10.17 -5.66 1.11
CA ALA A 46 -9.08 -5.44 2.05
C ALA A 46 -8.94 -3.96 2.46
N PHE A 47 -9.00 -3.04 1.50
CA PHE A 47 -8.89 -1.60 1.72
C PHE A 47 -10.23 -0.90 2.02
N GLY A 48 -11.32 -1.68 2.08
CA GLY A 48 -12.62 -1.26 2.60
C GLY A 48 -13.55 -0.54 1.62
N TYR A 49 -13.25 -0.58 0.31
CA TYR A 49 -14.05 0.02 -0.75
C TYR A 49 -15.40 -0.67 -0.98
N MET A 50 -15.48 -1.96 -0.67
CA MET A 50 -16.72 -2.73 -0.74
C MET A 50 -17.72 -2.24 0.31
N SER A 51 -18.97 -1.99 -0.10
CA SER A 51 -20.03 -1.58 0.81
C SER A 51 -20.39 -2.70 1.80
N LYS A 52 -20.99 -2.32 2.93
CA LYS A 52 -21.61 -3.30 3.84
C LYS A 52 -22.62 -4.13 3.03
N PRO A 53 -22.61 -5.47 3.16
CA PRO A 53 -23.68 -6.29 2.59
C PRO A 53 -25.01 -5.75 3.12
N LYS A 54 -25.94 -5.36 2.23
CA LYS A 54 -27.32 -5.08 2.64
C LYS A 54 -27.81 -6.34 3.36
N ALA A 55 -28.38 -6.19 4.56
CA ALA A 55 -28.79 -7.31 5.40
C ALA A 55 -29.52 -8.37 4.55
N SER A 56 -28.82 -9.43 4.17
CA SER A 56 -29.43 -10.52 3.42
C SER A 56 -30.14 -11.37 4.46
N LYS A 57 -31.35 -11.82 4.13
CA LYS A 57 -31.98 -12.93 4.85
C LYS A 57 -30.92 -14.02 5.00
N ILE A 58 -30.69 -14.47 6.23
CA ILE A 58 -29.74 -15.53 6.53
C ILE A 58 -30.24 -16.77 5.80
N SER A 59 -29.68 -17.04 4.62
CA SER A 59 -29.75 -18.34 3.96
C SER A 59 -28.36 -18.96 4.05
N ASP A 60 -28.23 -19.92 4.95
CA ASP A 60 -27.22 -20.97 4.95
C ASP A 60 -25.74 -20.58 5.03
N GLY A 61 -25.38 -19.59 5.86
CA GLY A 61 -24.01 -19.42 6.35
C GLY A 61 -22.92 -19.18 5.29
N LYS A 62 -23.29 -18.99 4.02
CA LYS A 62 -22.38 -18.67 2.92
C LYS A 62 -22.40 -17.16 2.71
N THR A 63 -21.24 -16.53 2.87
CA THR A 63 -21.01 -15.14 2.47
C THR A 63 -21.33 -15.03 0.98
N GLN A 64 -22.35 -14.24 0.63
CA GLN A 64 -22.70 -14.00 -0.77
C GLN A 64 -21.58 -13.18 -1.43
N GLU A 65 -21.07 -13.67 -2.56
CA GLU A 65 -20.09 -12.95 -3.38
C GLU A 65 -20.65 -11.58 -3.80
N PRO A 66 -19.84 -10.50 -3.78
CA PRO A 66 -20.29 -9.17 -4.21
C PRO A 66 -20.88 -9.20 -5.62
N SER A 67 -22.00 -8.51 -5.82
CA SER A 67 -22.62 -8.41 -7.14
C SER A 67 -21.75 -7.59 -8.11
N LYS A 68 -22.01 -7.69 -9.42
CA LYS A 68 -21.35 -6.82 -10.41
C LYS A 68 -21.56 -5.32 -10.11
N TYR A 69 -22.73 -4.97 -9.58
CA TYR A 69 -23.05 -3.60 -9.19
C TYR A 69 -22.23 -3.14 -7.97
N ASP A 70 -22.05 -4.01 -6.97
CA ASP A 70 -21.22 -3.72 -5.79
C ASP A 70 -19.75 -3.51 -6.18
N LEU A 71 -19.23 -4.37 -7.06
CA LEU A 71 -17.87 -4.24 -7.60
C LEU A 71 -17.70 -2.92 -8.37
N GLN A 72 -18.61 -2.59 -9.29
CA GLN A 72 -18.56 -1.34 -10.05
C GLN A 72 -18.57 -0.12 -9.12
N THR A 73 -19.43 -0.14 -8.09
CA THR A 73 -19.51 0.96 -7.12
C THR A 73 -18.21 1.10 -6.32
N ALA A 74 -17.63 -0.01 -5.87
CA ALA A 74 -16.33 -0.01 -5.18
C ALA A 74 -15.18 0.49 -6.07
N LEU A 75 -15.17 0.11 -7.34
CA LEU A 75 -14.20 0.60 -8.33
C LEU A 75 -14.29 2.10 -8.53
N LEU A 76 -15.50 2.65 -8.66
CA LEU A 76 -15.70 4.10 -8.79
C LEU A 76 -15.17 4.87 -7.56
N ARG A 77 -15.31 4.31 -6.35
CA ARG A 77 -14.71 4.88 -5.13
C ARG A 77 -13.19 4.85 -5.17
N PHE A 78 -12.60 3.70 -5.54
CA PHE A 78 -11.15 3.55 -5.67
C PHE A 78 -10.58 4.52 -6.71
N GLN A 79 -11.18 4.57 -7.90
CA GLN A 79 -10.74 5.43 -9.00
C GLN A 79 -10.82 6.91 -8.61
N LYS A 80 -11.89 7.31 -7.89
CA LYS A 80 -12.00 8.65 -7.31
C LYS A 80 -10.88 8.93 -6.30
N ALA A 81 -10.59 8.00 -5.39
CA ALA A 81 -9.54 8.18 -4.39
C ALA A 81 -8.15 8.33 -5.03
N PHE A 82 -7.83 7.58 -6.07
CA PHE A 82 -6.51 7.69 -6.71
C PHE A 82 -6.44 8.73 -7.84
N LEU A 83 -7.49 9.55 -8.00
CA LEU A 83 -7.60 10.60 -9.02
C LEU A 83 -7.37 10.07 -10.45
N ILE A 84 -7.84 8.86 -10.72
CA ILE A 84 -7.83 8.24 -12.05
C ILE A 84 -9.24 8.29 -12.67
N TYR A 85 -9.33 8.03 -13.98
CA TYR A 85 -10.61 8.06 -14.69
C TYR A 85 -11.61 7.06 -14.07
N ARG A 86 -12.84 7.52 -13.85
CA ARG A 86 -13.89 6.79 -13.14
C ARG A 86 -14.67 5.88 -14.11
N SER A 87 -14.00 4.88 -14.66
CA SER A 87 -14.60 3.93 -15.61
C SER A 87 -15.55 2.92 -14.95
N GLY A 88 -15.40 2.68 -13.64
CA GLY A 88 -16.17 1.66 -12.91
C GLY A 88 -15.84 0.22 -13.28
N VAL A 89 -14.76 0.00 -14.04
CA VAL A 89 -14.26 -1.33 -14.42
C VAL A 89 -12.78 -1.43 -14.08
N VAL A 90 -12.24 -2.66 -14.06
CA VAL A 90 -10.80 -2.85 -13.90
C VAL A 90 -10.12 -2.65 -15.26
N ASP A 91 -9.90 -1.40 -15.63
CA ASP A 91 -9.11 -1.00 -16.80
C ASP A 91 -7.60 -1.02 -16.50
N VAL A 92 -6.78 -0.81 -17.54
CA VAL A 92 -5.31 -0.82 -17.41
C VAL A 92 -4.80 0.17 -16.34
N PRO A 93 -5.24 1.45 -16.30
CA PRO A 93 -4.86 2.35 -15.23
C PRO A 93 -5.25 1.87 -13.83
N THR A 94 -6.46 1.33 -13.66
CA THR A 94 -6.93 0.80 -12.39
C THR A 94 -6.09 -0.39 -11.93
N HIS A 95 -5.86 -1.36 -12.83
CA HIS A 95 -5.04 -2.53 -12.54
C HIS A 95 -3.59 -2.15 -12.23
N ALA A 96 -2.98 -1.27 -13.02
CA ALA A 96 -1.63 -0.77 -12.77
C ALA A 96 -1.53 -0.13 -11.39
N LYS A 97 -2.52 0.70 -11.02
CA LYS A 97 -2.55 1.35 -9.71
C LYS A 97 -2.71 0.37 -8.55
N MET A 98 -3.52 -0.67 -8.72
CA MET A 98 -3.67 -1.75 -7.72
C MET A 98 -2.40 -2.58 -7.55
N ASN A 99 -1.50 -2.60 -8.53
CA ASN A 99 -0.24 -3.35 -8.50
C ASN A 99 0.95 -2.53 -7.97
N GLU A 100 0.77 -1.26 -7.62
CA GLU A 100 1.81 -0.48 -6.96
C GLU A 100 1.99 -0.91 -5.50
N TYR A 101 3.22 -0.77 -4.98
CA TYR A 101 3.46 -0.90 -3.54
C TYR A 101 2.68 0.14 -2.75
N ARG A 102 2.07 -0.27 -1.65
CA ARG A 102 1.24 0.62 -0.82
C ARG A 102 1.26 0.28 0.67
N CYS A 103 0.71 1.20 1.44
CA CYS A 103 0.34 0.99 2.85
C CYS A 103 -0.86 0.03 2.95
N GLY A 104 -0.85 -0.78 4.01
CA GLY A 104 -1.84 -1.79 4.39
C GLY A 104 -3.01 -1.23 5.19
N ASN A 105 -2.95 0.03 5.62
CA ASN A 105 -4.06 0.68 6.29
C ASN A 105 -5.22 0.86 5.32
N LYS A 106 -6.45 0.74 5.83
CA LYS A 106 -7.66 0.89 5.03
C LYS A 106 -7.79 2.32 4.50
N ASP A 107 -8.33 2.45 3.29
CA ASP A 107 -8.66 3.75 2.69
C ASP A 107 -10.03 4.23 3.18
N MET A 108 -10.92 3.28 3.45
CA MET A 108 -12.29 3.51 3.90
C MET A 108 -12.81 2.32 4.71
N PHE A 109 -14.00 2.46 5.29
CA PHE A 109 -14.66 1.40 6.00
C PHE A 109 -16.03 1.14 5.41
N GLN A 110 -16.20 -0.02 4.77
CA GLN A 110 -17.47 -0.44 4.18
C GLN A 110 -18.02 0.55 3.14
N GLY A 111 -17.15 1.12 2.32
CA GLY A 111 -17.48 2.11 1.30
C GLY A 111 -17.69 3.54 1.81
N GLU A 112 -17.53 3.77 3.11
CA GLU A 112 -17.66 5.07 3.78
C GLU A 112 -16.30 5.62 4.21
N GLU A 113 -16.13 6.93 4.19
CA GLU A 113 -14.89 7.56 4.66
C GLU A 113 -14.57 7.19 6.13
N LEU A 114 -13.27 7.02 6.41
CA LEU A 114 -12.83 6.78 7.78
C LEU A 114 -13.14 8.01 8.65
N LYS A 115 -13.67 7.76 9.85
CA LYS A 115 -13.93 8.81 10.83
C LYS A 115 -12.62 9.39 11.35
N GLU A 116 -12.62 10.71 11.55
CA GLU A 116 -11.55 11.41 12.24
C GLU A 116 -11.45 10.94 13.70
N LEU A 117 -10.24 10.97 14.25
CA LEU A 117 -10.04 10.69 15.67
C LEU A 117 -10.64 11.79 16.53
N SER A 118 -11.29 11.40 17.62
CA SER A 118 -11.63 12.30 18.69
C SER A 118 -10.37 12.72 19.46
N LYS A 119 -10.46 13.83 20.22
CA LYS A 119 -9.35 14.33 21.05
C LYS A 119 -8.84 13.30 22.09
N GLY A 120 -9.65 12.31 22.45
CA GLY A 120 -9.26 11.24 23.37
C GLY A 120 -8.41 10.14 22.72
N GLU A 121 -8.42 10.05 21.40
CA GLU A 121 -7.75 9.01 20.62
C GLU A 121 -6.39 9.47 20.04
N ILE A 122 -6.03 10.74 20.23
CA ILE A 122 -4.75 11.31 19.79
C ILE A 122 -3.76 11.47 20.96
N TRP A 123 -2.47 11.60 20.63
CA TRP A 123 -1.42 11.83 21.61
C TRP A 123 -1.65 13.12 22.41
N LYS A 124 -1.57 13.01 23.73
CA LYS A 124 -1.49 14.16 24.64
C LYS A 124 -0.04 14.51 25.00
N LYS A 125 0.88 13.53 24.86
CA LYS A 125 2.30 13.69 25.15
C LYS A 125 2.93 14.63 24.11
N LYS A 126 3.88 15.45 24.58
CA LYS A 126 4.74 16.28 23.72
C LYS A 126 6.03 15.61 23.32
N VAL A 127 6.40 14.53 24.00
CA VAL A 127 7.55 13.69 23.68
C VAL A 127 7.05 12.26 23.51
N LEU A 128 7.26 11.69 22.33
CA LEU A 128 6.99 10.29 22.01
C LEU A 128 8.30 9.52 21.92
N LEU A 129 8.37 8.41 22.63
CA LEU A 129 9.50 7.50 22.58
C LEU A 129 9.28 6.47 21.46
N TRP A 130 10.32 6.18 20.69
CA TRP A 130 10.25 5.13 19.66
C TRP A 130 11.39 4.12 19.78
N ASN A 131 11.16 2.92 19.29
CA ASN A 131 12.14 1.84 19.31
C ASN A 131 12.02 0.93 18.08
N ILE A 132 13.14 0.43 17.59
CA ILE A 132 13.20 -0.59 16.53
C ILE A 132 13.48 -1.96 17.16
N THR A 133 12.56 -2.91 17.01
CA THR A 133 12.68 -4.24 17.62
C THR A 133 13.23 -5.31 16.67
N SER A 134 13.14 -5.10 15.36
CA SER A 134 13.76 -5.95 14.34
C SER A 134 14.23 -5.12 13.16
N TYR A 135 15.05 -5.71 12.28
CA TYR A 135 15.73 -5.00 11.19
C TYR A 135 15.58 -5.80 9.88
N PRO A 136 15.57 -5.13 8.71
CA PRO A 136 15.52 -5.80 7.43
C PRO A 136 16.87 -6.47 7.13
N THR A 137 16.87 -7.45 6.23
CA THR A 137 18.11 -8.11 5.78
C THR A 137 18.88 -7.28 4.75
N SER A 138 18.21 -6.34 4.07
CA SER A 138 18.79 -5.55 2.98
C SER A 138 19.54 -4.29 3.42
N LEU A 139 19.36 -3.85 4.68
CA LEU A 139 20.01 -2.66 5.24
C LEU A 139 20.68 -3.00 6.57
N THR A 140 21.79 -2.33 6.87
CA THR A 140 22.44 -2.42 8.17
C THR A 140 21.60 -1.74 9.26
N ARG A 141 21.86 -2.06 10.53
CA ARG A 141 21.19 -1.40 11.66
C ARG A 141 21.40 0.12 11.67
N PRO A 142 22.62 0.66 11.44
CA PRO A 142 22.81 2.11 11.34
C PRO A 142 22.01 2.76 10.22
N GLN A 143 21.97 2.16 9.01
CA GLN A 143 21.18 2.69 7.89
C GLN A 143 19.68 2.69 8.19
N THR A 144 19.19 1.63 8.84
CA THR A 144 17.77 1.52 9.23
C THR A 144 17.43 2.59 10.29
N ARG A 145 18.30 2.76 11.30
CA ARG A 145 18.15 3.79 12.33
C ARG A 145 18.17 5.20 11.74
N GLU A 146 19.10 5.49 10.86
CA GLU A 146 19.21 6.80 10.20
C GLU A 146 17.95 7.12 9.39
N ALA A 147 17.38 6.14 8.68
CA ALA A 147 16.11 6.31 7.98
C ALA A 147 14.94 6.61 8.92
N CYS A 148 14.89 5.96 10.10
CA CYS A 148 13.90 6.25 11.15
C CYS A 148 14.07 7.66 11.72
N ASP A 149 15.30 8.03 12.11
CA ASP A 149 15.63 9.34 12.64
C ASP A 149 15.21 10.45 11.66
N GLU A 150 15.57 10.29 10.39
CA GLU A 150 15.25 11.26 9.34
C GLU A 150 13.73 11.40 9.16
N ALA A 151 12.98 10.29 9.18
CA ALA A 151 11.52 10.30 9.05
C ALA A 151 10.83 10.97 10.25
N PHE A 152 11.27 10.68 11.48
CA PHE A 152 10.77 11.35 12.69
C PHE A 152 11.12 12.83 12.73
N GLU A 153 12.31 13.21 12.26
CA GLU A 153 12.73 14.61 12.19
C GLU A 153 11.79 15.43 11.28
N LYS A 154 11.36 14.88 10.13
CA LYS A 154 10.37 15.56 9.27
C LYS A 154 9.06 15.84 9.99
N TRP A 155 8.58 14.92 10.81
CA TRP A 155 7.38 15.14 11.62
C TRP A 155 7.62 16.08 12.79
N ARG A 156 8.78 16.02 13.45
CA ARG A 156 9.16 16.92 14.55
C ARG A 156 9.01 18.38 14.16
N GLN A 157 9.43 18.73 12.95
CA GLN A 157 9.39 20.09 12.41
C GLN A 157 7.98 20.68 12.26
N VAL A 158 6.95 19.85 12.15
CA VAL A 158 5.58 20.31 11.81
C VAL A 158 4.50 19.87 12.79
N ALA A 159 4.73 18.83 13.59
CA ALA A 159 3.71 18.24 14.45
C ALA A 159 3.63 18.88 15.86
N GLY A 160 4.64 19.65 16.27
CA GLY A 160 4.74 20.14 17.65
C GLY A 160 4.87 19.01 18.69
N ILE A 161 5.52 17.92 18.27
CA ILE A 161 5.82 16.71 19.04
C ILE A 161 7.31 16.41 18.85
N ASP A 162 8.01 16.17 19.94
CA ASP A 162 9.36 15.63 19.95
C ASP A 162 9.33 14.10 19.88
N PHE A 163 10.35 13.55 19.25
CA PHE A 163 10.54 12.11 19.09
C PHE A 163 11.92 11.73 19.60
N MET A 164 12.02 10.71 20.46
CA MET A 164 13.31 10.25 21.01
C MET A 164 13.43 8.73 20.92
N GLU A 165 14.56 8.23 20.43
CA GLU A 165 14.84 6.80 20.47
C GLU A 165 14.98 6.34 21.92
N THR A 166 14.38 5.22 22.27
CA THR A 166 14.62 4.49 23.51
C THR A 166 15.19 3.11 23.19
N ASN A 167 16.10 2.62 24.03
CA ASN A 167 16.58 1.23 23.95
C ASN A 167 15.63 0.23 24.64
N ASP A 168 14.61 0.71 25.34
CA ASP A 168 13.62 -0.11 26.03
C ASP A 168 12.28 -0.07 25.27
N ALA A 169 12.02 -1.13 24.50
CA ALA A 169 10.79 -1.28 23.72
C ALA A 169 9.51 -1.21 24.57
N LYS A 170 9.57 -1.58 25.87
CA LYS A 170 8.40 -1.52 26.76
C LYS A 170 8.02 -0.09 27.15
N LYS A 171 8.94 0.86 26.97
CA LYS A 171 8.71 2.29 27.20
C LYS A 171 8.39 3.06 25.92
N ALA A 172 8.50 2.43 24.76
CA ALA A 172 8.24 3.08 23.48
C ALA A 172 6.73 3.33 23.30
N ASP A 173 6.38 4.55 22.91
CA ASP A 173 5.05 4.92 22.45
C ASP A 173 4.82 4.43 21.00
N ILE A 174 5.88 4.38 20.20
CA ILE A 174 5.87 3.90 18.81
C ILE A 174 6.90 2.77 18.64
N VAL A 175 6.44 1.56 18.38
CA VAL A 175 7.33 0.42 18.11
C VAL A 175 7.41 0.15 16.62
N ILE A 176 8.63 0.07 16.07
CA ILE A 176 8.90 -0.23 14.67
C ILE A 176 9.44 -1.65 14.57
N SER A 177 8.84 -2.46 13.70
CA SER A 177 9.27 -3.84 13.48
C SER A 177 9.16 -4.25 12.01
N PHE A 178 10.02 -5.17 11.63
CA PHE A 178 10.01 -5.90 10.36
C PHE A 178 9.50 -7.33 10.64
N GLU A 179 8.32 -7.66 10.12
CA GLU A 179 7.59 -8.90 10.39
C GLU A 179 7.00 -9.49 9.09
N GLU A 180 6.50 -10.73 9.13
CA GLU A 180 5.69 -11.25 8.04
C GLU A 180 4.34 -10.53 8.00
N PHE A 181 4.00 -9.93 6.85
CA PHE A 181 2.79 -9.14 6.71
C PHE A 181 1.70 -9.96 6.00
N PRO A 182 0.56 -10.28 6.66
CA PRO A 182 -0.43 -11.23 6.12
C PRO A 182 -0.96 -10.90 4.72
N ILE A 183 -1.00 -9.60 4.38
CA ILE A 183 -1.51 -9.09 3.10
C ILE A 183 -0.41 -8.63 2.14
N ALA A 184 0.84 -9.04 2.37
CA ALA A 184 1.98 -8.73 1.50
C ALA A 184 1.73 -9.13 0.03
N PHE A 185 1.02 -10.24 -0.21
CA PHE A 185 0.73 -10.69 -1.57
C PHE A 185 -0.06 -9.67 -2.43
N MET A 186 -0.70 -8.66 -1.81
CA MET A 186 -1.37 -7.54 -2.50
C MET A 186 -0.46 -6.30 -2.65
N ASN A 187 0.87 -6.49 -2.70
CA ASN A 187 1.87 -5.41 -2.73
C ASN A 187 1.80 -4.45 -1.53
N VAL A 188 1.32 -4.93 -0.40
CA VAL A 188 1.43 -4.18 0.87
C VAL A 188 2.86 -4.27 1.37
N ALA A 189 3.46 -3.11 1.66
CA ALA A 189 4.83 -2.98 2.13
C ALA A 189 4.92 -2.71 3.63
N ALA A 190 3.96 -1.99 4.18
CA ALA A 190 3.92 -1.65 5.60
C ALA A 190 2.48 -1.32 6.04
N GLY A 191 2.28 -1.16 7.33
CA GLY A 191 1.10 -0.55 7.92
C GLY A 191 1.37 -0.09 9.34
N ALA A 192 0.47 0.71 9.89
CA ALA A 192 0.63 1.27 11.22
C ALA A 192 -0.68 1.37 11.99
N THR A 193 -0.61 1.12 13.30
CA THR A 193 -1.78 1.31 14.17
C THR A 193 -1.96 2.77 14.53
N ARG A 194 -3.23 3.16 14.67
CA ARG A 194 -3.62 4.49 15.15
C ARG A 194 -3.14 4.69 16.60
N PRO A 195 -2.98 5.94 17.06
CA PRO A 195 -2.69 6.21 18.47
C PRO A 195 -3.82 5.71 19.40
N VAL A 196 -3.58 5.43 20.68
CA VAL A 196 -2.30 5.53 21.42
C VAL A 196 -1.61 4.16 21.57
N ASN A 197 -0.29 4.14 21.73
CA ASN A 197 0.60 2.97 21.69
C ASN A 197 0.66 2.34 20.29
N SER A 198 1.32 3.04 19.38
CA SER A 198 1.33 2.69 17.97
C SER A 198 2.41 1.66 17.64
N ARG A 199 2.13 0.86 16.62
CA ARG A 199 3.10 -0.02 15.98
C ARG A 199 3.20 0.35 14.51
N ILE A 200 4.41 0.39 13.99
CA ILE A 200 4.71 0.42 12.56
C ILE A 200 5.27 -0.95 12.22
N ILE A 201 4.58 -1.67 11.34
CA ILE A 201 4.98 -3.01 10.91
C ILE A 201 5.34 -2.92 9.43
N LEU A 202 6.60 -3.19 9.12
CA LEU A 202 7.14 -3.27 7.77
C LEU A 202 7.27 -4.74 7.36
N ASP A 203 6.98 -5.04 6.10
CA ASP A 203 7.10 -6.40 5.58
C ASP A 203 8.58 -6.81 5.47
N ARG A 204 8.98 -7.80 6.26
CA ARG A 204 10.35 -8.33 6.31
C ARG A 204 10.78 -9.02 5.03
N SER A 205 9.84 -9.45 4.19
CA SER A 205 10.13 -10.14 2.93
C SER A 205 10.57 -9.18 1.83
N ARG A 206 10.40 -7.87 2.03
CA ARG A 206 10.76 -6.84 1.05
C ARG A 206 12.23 -6.47 1.10
N ILE A 207 12.72 -6.10 -0.07
CA ILE A 207 14.02 -5.46 -0.22
C ILE A 207 13.85 -3.97 0.04
N TRP A 208 14.31 -3.53 1.21
CA TRP A 208 14.30 -2.13 1.63
C TRP A 208 15.55 -1.42 1.14
N GLY A 209 15.36 -0.21 0.60
CA GLY A 209 16.43 0.70 0.19
C GLY A 209 16.39 2.01 0.98
N TYR A 210 17.54 2.68 1.07
CA TYR A 210 17.67 3.97 1.75
C TYR A 210 18.77 4.80 1.09
N ARG A 211 18.43 6.03 0.68
CA ARG A 211 19.32 6.90 -0.14
C ARG A 211 19.85 6.13 -1.35
N ASN A 212 21.17 6.07 -1.52
CA ASN A 212 21.83 5.34 -2.61
C ASN A 212 22.07 3.85 -2.30
N HIS A 213 21.68 3.39 -1.10
CA HIS A 213 21.75 1.98 -0.76
C HIS A 213 20.54 1.25 -1.32
N ILE A 214 20.82 0.21 -2.11
CA ILE A 214 19.80 -0.61 -2.78
C ILE A 214 18.82 0.25 -3.60
N PRO A 215 19.24 0.89 -4.71
CA PRO A 215 18.44 1.88 -5.44
C PRO A 215 17.11 1.37 -6.02
N ARG A 216 16.96 0.04 -6.15
CA ARG A 216 15.72 -0.61 -6.63
C ARG A 216 14.84 -1.14 -5.49
N GLY A 217 15.24 -0.94 -4.24
CA GLY A 217 14.46 -1.33 -3.07
C GLY A 217 13.31 -0.37 -2.79
N ILE A 218 12.33 -0.81 -2.02
CA ILE A 218 11.27 0.06 -1.50
C ILE A 218 11.93 1.06 -0.54
N SER A 219 11.71 2.36 -0.76
CA SER A 219 12.33 3.39 0.04
C SER A 219 11.84 3.35 1.49
N LEU A 220 12.70 2.91 2.42
CA LEU A 220 12.40 2.84 3.85
C LEU A 220 12.04 4.21 4.43
N PHE A 221 12.76 5.28 4.05
CA PHE A 221 12.49 6.64 4.53
C PHE A 221 11.06 7.10 4.19
N HIS A 222 10.67 7.08 2.90
CA HIS A 222 9.33 7.49 2.47
C HIS A 222 8.23 6.61 3.08
N THR A 223 8.45 5.31 3.22
CA THR A 223 7.49 4.42 3.89
C THR A 223 7.35 4.79 5.37
N LEU A 224 8.44 4.96 6.11
CA LEU A 224 8.39 5.38 7.52
C LEU A 224 7.74 6.75 7.67
N LEU A 225 8.08 7.71 6.80
CA LEU A 225 7.47 9.04 6.79
C LEU A 225 5.94 8.94 6.68
N HIS A 226 5.45 8.06 5.81
CA HIS A 226 4.02 7.78 5.67
C HIS A 226 3.43 7.11 6.91
N GLU A 227 4.01 6.00 7.37
CA GLU A 227 3.48 5.22 8.49
C GLU A 227 3.49 6.00 9.82
N ILE A 228 4.48 6.86 10.05
CA ILE A 228 4.50 7.76 11.22
C ILE A 228 3.27 8.67 11.21
N GLY A 229 2.83 9.16 10.03
CA GLY A 229 1.60 9.95 9.92
C GLY A 229 0.38 9.21 10.49
N HIS A 230 0.26 7.91 10.26
CA HIS A 230 -0.79 7.09 10.85
C HIS A 230 -0.67 6.95 12.36
N THR A 231 0.56 6.83 12.89
CA THR A 231 0.79 6.84 14.34
C THR A 231 0.39 8.17 14.97
N LEU A 232 0.38 9.27 14.21
CA LEU A 232 -0.09 10.59 14.64
C LEU A 232 -1.60 10.80 14.43
N GLY A 233 -2.30 9.80 13.89
CA GLY A 233 -3.76 9.80 13.70
C GLY A 233 -4.21 10.14 12.28
N LEU A 234 -3.30 10.50 11.37
CA LEU A 234 -3.64 10.85 10.00
C LEU A 234 -4.16 9.62 9.24
N ARG A 235 -5.14 9.84 8.37
CA ARG A 235 -5.61 8.86 7.38
C ARG A 235 -4.94 9.13 6.04
N HIS A 236 -5.07 8.19 5.10
CA HIS A 236 -4.71 8.49 3.71
C HIS A 236 -5.46 9.73 3.24
N ASN A 237 -4.72 10.66 2.64
CA ASN A 237 -5.29 11.81 1.95
C ASN A 237 -5.03 11.64 0.45
N PHE A 238 -6.10 11.81 -0.30
CA PHE A 238 -6.17 11.57 -1.74
C PHE A 238 -6.29 12.87 -2.54
N TYR A 239 -6.45 14.00 -1.86
CA TYR A 239 -6.44 15.33 -2.47
C TYR A 239 -5.00 15.77 -2.71
N ARG A 240 -4.73 16.29 -3.90
CA ARG A 240 -3.55 17.12 -4.15
C ARG A 240 -3.94 18.56 -3.86
N GLY A 241 -3.43 19.12 -2.77
CA GLY A 241 -3.47 20.55 -2.53
C GLY A 241 -2.60 21.30 -3.52
#